data_AF-A0A4P8J2D7-F1
#
_entry.id   AF-A0A4P8J2D7-F1
#
_cell.length_a   1.000
_cell.length_b   1.000
_cell.length_c   1.000
_cell.angle_alpha   90.00
_cell.angle_beta   90.00
_cell.angle_gamma   90.00
#
_symmetry.space_group_name_H-M   'P 1'
#
loop_
_entity.id
_entity.type
_entity.pdbx_description
1 polymer ?
#
loop_
_entity_poly.entity_id
_entity_poly.type
_entity_poly.pdbx_seq_one_letter_code
_entity_poly.pdbx_strand_id
1 'polypeptide(L)' 'MFLKDQERIALLNASLTPDELDRVISTVQQRNPHAFHTQESLHTRVFFNQPLHGEPCKGFIHFAPPQPGNR' A
#
# COMPACT_ATOMS: atom_id res chain seq x y z
N MET A 1 16.05 -7.52 -3.27
CA MET A 1 14.74 -7.36 -3.93
C MET A 1 14.63 -5.92 -4.41
N PHE A 2 14.84 -5.67 -5.69
CA PHE A 2 14.78 -4.32 -6.23
C PHE A 2 14.00 -4.34 -7.54
N LEU A 3 13.02 -3.44 -7.64
CA LEU A 3 12.35 -3.13 -8.89
C LEU A 3 13.33 -2.45 -9.82
N LYS A 4 13.31 -2.81 -11.09
CA LYS A 4 13.99 -2.07 -12.16
C LYS A 4 13.28 -0.72 -12.35
N ASP A 5 13.98 0.26 -12.89
CA ASP A 5 13.42 1.61 -13.05
C ASP A 5 12.16 1.64 -13.93
N GLN A 6 12.13 0.82 -14.99
CA GLN A 6 10.94 0.66 -15.83
C GLN A 6 9.74 0.06 -15.08
N GLU A 7 9.98 -0.91 -14.19
CA GLU A 7 8.94 -1.54 -13.37
C GLU A 7 8.40 -0.54 -12.34
N ARG A 8 9.27 0.28 -11.76
CA ARG A 8 8.89 1.36 -10.84
C ARG A 8 8.00 2.40 -11.53
N ILE A 9 8.39 2.85 -12.73
CA ILE A 9 7.61 3.82 -13.50
C ILE A 9 6.24 3.24 -13.88
N ALA A 10 6.19 1.98 -14.31
CA ALA A 10 4.94 1.32 -14.65
C ALA A 10 3.97 1.22 -13.46
N LEU A 11 4.48 0.87 -12.28
CA LEU A 11 3.69 0.81 -11.04
C LEU A 11 3.20 2.19 -10.60
N LEU A 12 4.05 3.23 -10.73
CA LEU A 12 3.66 4.60 -10.42
C LEU A 12 2.53 5.10 -11.34
N ASN A 13 2.64 4.84 -12.64
CA ASN A 13 1.61 5.24 -13.60
C ASN A 13 0.28 4.51 -13.36
N ALA A 14 0.34 3.23 -13.03
CA ALA A 14 -0.85 2.42 -12.74
C ALA A 14 -1.46 2.70 -11.35
N SER A 15 -0.77 3.41 -10.46
CA SER A 15 -1.25 3.69 -9.09
C SER A 15 -2.53 4.53 -9.02
N LEU A 16 -2.93 5.13 -10.15
CA LEU A 16 -4.13 5.95 -10.25
C LEU A 16 -5.42 5.12 -10.29
N THR A 17 -5.35 3.84 -10.69
CA THR A 17 -6.51 2.95 -10.69
C THR A 17 -6.17 1.57 -10.10
N PRO A 18 -6.98 1.03 -9.18
CA PRO A 18 -6.71 -0.27 -8.58
C PRO A 18 -6.60 -1.41 -9.60
N ASP A 19 -7.48 -1.41 -10.61
CA ASP A 19 -7.53 -2.47 -11.63
C ASP A 19 -6.29 -2.48 -12.53
N GLU A 20 -5.74 -1.32 -12.89
CA GLU A 20 -4.50 -1.26 -13.66
C GLU A 20 -3.30 -1.63 -12.80
N LEU A 21 -3.30 -1.23 -11.53
CA LEU A 21 -2.24 -1.56 -10.60
C LEU A 21 -2.09 -3.08 -10.45
N ASP A 22 -3.19 -3.81 -10.26
CA ASP A 22 -3.18 -5.27 -10.12
C ASP A 22 -2.66 -5.98 -11.38
N ARG A 23 -3.02 -5.47 -12.57
CA ARG A 23 -2.52 -5.97 -13.85
C ARG A 23 -1.02 -5.76 -13.99
N VAL A 24 -0.53 -4.58 -13.62
CA VAL A 24 0.91 -4.27 -13.68
C VAL A 24 1.68 -5.08 -12.64
N ILE A 25 1.18 -5.22 -11.42
CA ILE A 25 1.79 -6.07 -10.38
C ILE A 25 1.94 -7.50 -10.90
N SER A 26 0.89 -8.08 -11.46
CA SER A 26 0.91 -9.44 -12.02
C SER A 26 1.97 -9.57 -13.12
N THR A 27 2.08 -8.56 -13.99
CA THR A 27 3.08 -8.53 -15.06
C THR A 27 4.51 -8.46 -14.52
N VAL A 28 4.76 -7.61 -13.51
CA VAL A 28 6.09 -7.48 -12.90
C VAL A 28 6.45 -8.75 -12.13
N GLN A 29 5.49 -9.39 -11.45
CA GLN A 29 5.72 -10.67 -10.75
C GLN A 29 6.17 -11.78 -11.70
N GLN A 30 5.56 -11.87 -12.89
CA GLN A 30 5.96 -12.85 -13.91
C GLN A 30 7.36 -12.59 -14.46
N ARG A 31 7.74 -11.31 -14.65
CA ARG A 31 9.02 -10.92 -15.27
C ARG A 31 10.17 -10.86 -14.27
N ASN A 32 9.88 -10.54 -13.02
CA ASN A 32 10.86 -10.32 -11.97
C ASN A 32 10.30 -10.82 -10.62
N PRO A 33 10.18 -12.16 -10.44
CA PRO A 33 9.58 -12.74 -9.23
C PRO A 33 10.34 -12.36 -7.95
N HIS A 34 11.66 -12.13 -8.06
CA HIS A 34 12.51 -11.73 -6.94
C HIS A 34 12.37 -10.25 -6.54
N ALA A 35 11.57 -9.45 -7.26
CA ALA A 35 11.24 -8.08 -6.86
C ALA A 35 10.19 -8.03 -5.75
N PHE A 36 9.39 -9.10 -5.59
CA PHE A 36 8.35 -9.19 -4.59
C PHE A 36 8.77 -10.08 -3.43
N HIS A 37 8.14 -9.85 -2.28
CA HIS A 37 8.30 -10.72 -1.14
C HIS A 37 7.46 -11.98 -1.32
N THR A 38 8.00 -13.11 -0.91
CA THR A 38 7.22 -14.35 -0.73
C THR A 38 6.64 -14.38 0.67
N GLN A 39 5.70 -15.28 0.95
CA GLN A 39 5.18 -15.48 2.30
C GLN A 39 6.31 -15.80 3.31
N GLU A 40 7.34 -16.51 2.87
CA GLU A 40 8.55 -16.76 3.65
C GLU A 40 9.43 -15.51 3.79
N SER A 41 9.58 -14.65 2.79
CA SER A 41 10.38 -13.44 2.98
C SER A 41 9.63 -12.34 3.74
N LEU A 42 8.29 -12.38 3.78
CA LEU A 42 7.46 -11.42 4.50
C LEU A 42 7.62 -11.53 6.02
N HIS A 43 7.73 -12.73 6.60
CA HIS A 43 7.81 -12.90 8.06
C HIS A 43 9.11 -12.38 8.68
N THR A 44 10.16 -12.24 7.88
CA THR A 44 11.46 -11.69 8.32
C THR A 44 11.49 -10.16 8.26
N ARG A 45 10.44 -9.52 7.75
CA ARG A 45 10.42 -8.09 7.49
C ARG A 45 9.84 -7.32 8.67
N VAL A 46 10.62 -6.36 9.17
CA VAL A 46 10.14 -5.36 10.14
C VAL A 46 9.44 -4.26 9.36
N PHE A 47 8.12 -4.21 9.43
CA PHE A 47 7.35 -3.07 8.93
C PHE A 47 7.50 -1.92 9.93
N PHE A 48 8.30 -0.91 9.61
CA PHE A 48 8.52 0.26 10.49
C PHE A 48 7.23 1.01 10.88
N ASN A 49 6.15 0.85 10.10
CA ASN A 49 4.85 1.47 10.36
C ASN A 49 3.79 0.47 10.86
N GLN A 50 4.17 -0.73 11.31
CA GLN A 50 3.18 -1.60 11.96
C GLN A 50 2.80 -0.94 13.29
N PRO A 51 1.53 -0.53 13.50
CA PRO A 51 1.11 -0.08 14.82
C PRO A 51 1.40 -1.23 15.79
N LEU A 52 2.14 -0.93 16.85
CA LEU A 52 2.44 -1.89 17.91
C LEU A 52 1.10 -2.50 18.35
N HIS A 53 0.97 -3.83 18.23
CA HIS A 53 -0.23 -4.55 18.63
C HIS A 53 -0.55 -4.20 20.09
N GLY A 54 -1.47 -3.26 20.31
CA GLY A 54 -1.81 -2.74 21.63
C GLY A 54 -2.20 -1.26 21.66
N GLU A 55 -1.81 -0.45 20.69
CA GLU A 55 -2.28 0.94 20.64
C GLU A 55 -3.60 1.04 19.85
N PRO A 56 -4.68 1.62 20.41
CA PRO A 56 -5.88 1.89 19.63
C PRO A 56 -5.46 2.75 18.44
N CYS A 57 -5.79 2.31 17.23
CA CYS A 57 -5.53 3.05 16.01
C CYS A 57 -6.04 4.48 16.21
N LYS A 58 -5.15 5.43 16.51
CA LYS A 58 -5.49 6.86 16.59
C LYS A 58 -5.68 7.38 15.17
N GLY A 59 -6.60 6.77 14.43
CA GLY A 59 -7.30 7.45 13.37
C GLY A 59 -8.12 8.52 14.07
N PHE A 60 -7.62 9.75 14.05
CA PHE A 60 -8.41 10.90 14.48
C PHE A 60 -9.62 10.98 13.54
N ILE A 61 -10.77 10.45 13.97
CA ILE A 61 -12.04 10.83 13.39
C ILE A 61 -12.26 12.27 13.85
N HIS A 62 -12.03 13.23 12.95
CA HIS A 62 -12.56 14.57 13.16
C HIS A 62 -14.08 14.47 13.07
N PHE A 63 -14.74 14.36 14.23
CA PHE A 63 -16.15 14.69 14.32
C PHE A 63 -16.24 16.20 14.05
N ALA A 64 -16.62 16.56 12.83
CA ALA A 64 -17.08 17.91 12.57
C ALA A 64 -18.22 18.19 13.57
N PRO A 65 -18.18 19.30 14.34
CA PRO A 65 -19.30 19.65 15.20
C PRO A 65 -20.56 19.79 14.32
N PRO A 66 -21.74 19.36 14.82
CA PRO A 66 -22.98 19.57 14.09
C PRO A 66 -23.12 21.06 13.79
N GLN A 67 -23.25 21.41 12.50
CA GLN A 67 -23.59 22.78 12.13
C GLN A 67 -24.92 23.11 12.81
N PRO A 68 -25.02 24.21 13.59
CA PRO A 68 -26.31 24.66 14.07
C PRO A 68 -27.20 24.94 12.86
N GLY A 69 -28.33 24.25 12.80
CA GLY A 69 -29.28 24.37 11.71
C GLY A 69 -29.74 25.81 11.54
N ASN A 70 -29.63 26.31 10.32
CA ASN A 70 -30.34 27.51 9.91
C ASN A 70 -31.82 27.16 9.79
N ARG A 71 -32.58 27.48 10.84
CA ARG A 71 -33.99 27.86 10.71
C ARG A 71 -34.07 29.34 10.39
#